data_AF-A0A6I1ZGA7-F1
#
_entry.id   AF-A0A6I1ZGA7-F1
#
_cell.length_a   1.000
_cell.length_b   1.000
_cell.length_c   1.000
_cell.angle_alpha   90.00
_cell.angle_beta   90.00
_cell.angle_gamma   90.00
#
_symmetry.space_group_name_H-M   'P 1'
#
loop_
_entity.id
_entity.type
_entity.pdbx_description
1 polymer ?
#
loop_
_entity_poly.entity_id
_entity_poly.type
_entity_poly.pdbx_seq_one_letter_code
_entity_poly.pdbx_strand_id
1 'polypeptide(L)'
;MGRGWRVAVTLTPTAGQWLRTSGERERLEKLTGLPVRDEPRLPGEARPHPPVDCYVVAPASANMVAKLATGLMDNQALTQVGEAIGTLGLPVVVFPRVNAAHARHPAWQGHIDALRAGGVHLVYGPDVWPLYEPRDAPAGRELPWTAVLDAVDGSIQ
;
A
#
# COMPACT_ATOMS: atom_id res chain seq x y z
N MET A 1 -0.05 -16.51 -2.23
CA MET A 1 -0.64 -17.66 -2.98
C MET A 1 -1.68 -18.46 -2.18
N GLY A 2 -1.72 -18.42 -0.84
CA GLY A 2 -2.68 -19.23 -0.06
C GLY A 2 -4.18 -18.91 -0.25
N ARG A 3 -4.53 -17.76 -0.84
CA ARG A 3 -5.92 -17.36 -1.16
C ARG A 3 -6.19 -17.26 -2.68
N GLY A 4 -5.37 -17.88 -3.52
CA GLY A 4 -5.56 -17.88 -4.98
C GLY A 4 -5.09 -16.63 -5.73
N TRP A 5 -4.71 -15.56 -5.02
CA TRP A 5 -4.18 -14.34 -5.64
C TRP A 5 -2.83 -14.53 -6.34
N ARG A 6 -2.73 -14.00 -7.57
CA ARG A 6 -1.45 -13.71 -8.25
C ARG A 6 -1.02 -12.29 -7.88
N VAL A 7 0.16 -12.13 -7.31
CA VAL A 7 0.60 -10.87 -6.69
C VAL A 7 1.68 -10.21 -7.53
N ALA A 8 1.42 -8.96 -7.95
CA ALA A 8 2.43 -8.07 -8.50
C ALA A 8 2.89 -7.09 -7.41
N VAL A 9 4.19 -6.75 -7.39
CA VAL A 9 4.76 -5.87 -6.36
C VAL A 9 5.33 -4.61 -7.01
N THR A 10 4.80 -3.46 -6.59
CA THR A 10 5.41 -2.14 -6.83
C THR A 10 5.84 -1.53 -5.50
N LEU A 11 7.04 -1.00 -5.45
CA LEU A 11 7.66 -0.37 -4.29
C LEU A 11 7.75 1.14 -4.50
N THR A 12 7.79 1.88 -3.39
CA THR A 12 8.28 3.27 -3.43
C THR A 12 9.80 3.27 -3.67
N PRO A 13 10.40 4.37 -4.16
CA PRO A 13 11.85 4.42 -4.38
C PRO A 13 12.68 4.04 -3.15
N THR A 14 12.26 4.49 -1.96
CA THR A 14 12.90 4.13 -0.68
C THR A 14 12.83 2.63 -0.39
N ALA A 15 11.64 2.02 -0.54
CA ALA A 15 11.48 0.59 -0.33
C ALA A 15 12.24 -0.22 -1.40
N GLY A 16 12.25 0.26 -2.65
CA GLY A 16 13.03 -0.32 -3.75
C GLY A 16 14.51 -0.42 -3.42
N GLN A 17 15.11 0.66 -2.91
CA GLN A 17 16.50 0.66 -2.47
C GLN A 17 16.75 -0.37 -1.35
N TRP A 18 15.93 -0.37 -0.31
CA TRP A 18 16.10 -1.30 0.82
C TRP A 18 15.97 -2.77 0.43
N LEU A 19 14.97 -3.10 -0.41
CA LEU A 19 14.72 -4.47 -0.84
C LEU A 19 15.77 -4.97 -1.83
N ARG A 20 16.35 -4.09 -2.66
CA ARG A 20 17.55 -4.43 -3.44
C ARG A 20 18.74 -4.73 -2.55
N THR A 21 19.05 -3.86 -1.59
CA THR A 21 20.23 -4.03 -0.73
C THR A 21 20.15 -5.27 0.17
N SER A 22 18.94 -5.65 0.58
CA SER A 22 18.72 -6.85 1.41
C SER A 22 18.60 -8.16 0.64
N GLY A 23 18.47 -8.12 -0.70
CA GLY A 23 18.20 -9.31 -1.53
C GLY A 23 16.74 -9.79 -1.49
N GLU A 24 15.86 -9.07 -0.79
CA GLU A 24 14.44 -9.40 -0.71
C GLU A 24 13.70 -9.15 -2.03
N ARG A 25 14.20 -8.26 -2.88
CA ARG A 25 13.65 -8.04 -4.22
C ARG A 25 13.66 -9.34 -5.03
N GLU A 26 14.82 -9.97 -5.16
CA GLU A 26 15.01 -11.19 -5.96
C GLU A 26 14.20 -12.35 -5.39
N ARG A 27 14.07 -12.42 -4.05
CA ARG A 27 13.21 -13.39 -3.37
C ARG A 27 11.74 -13.19 -3.74
N LEU A 28 11.25 -11.95 -3.74
CA LEU A 28 9.87 -11.63 -4.13
C LEU A 28 9.59 -11.91 -5.61
N GLU A 29 10.55 -11.62 -6.50
CA GLU A 29 10.43 -11.92 -7.93
C GLU A 29 10.30 -13.43 -8.16
N LYS A 30 11.14 -14.24 -7.50
CA LYS A 30 11.03 -15.70 -7.55
C LYS A 30 9.72 -16.21 -6.97
N LEU A 31 9.26 -15.64 -5.85
CA LEU A 31 8.04 -16.06 -5.17
C LEU A 31 6.79 -15.75 -5.99
N THR A 32 6.76 -14.60 -6.67
CA THR A 32 5.58 -14.12 -7.41
C THR A 32 5.59 -14.53 -8.88
N GLY A 33 6.75 -14.87 -9.44
CA GLY A 33 6.94 -15.09 -10.87
C GLY A 33 6.74 -13.82 -11.70
N LEU A 34 6.81 -12.64 -11.07
CA LEU A 34 6.62 -11.33 -11.68
C LEU A 34 7.75 -10.39 -11.27
N PRO A 35 8.16 -9.44 -12.14
CA PRO A 35 9.19 -8.47 -11.79
C PRO A 35 8.72 -7.55 -10.66
N VAL A 36 9.59 -7.26 -9.70
CA VAL A 36 9.37 -6.23 -8.69
C VAL A 36 9.88 -4.92 -9.26
N ARG A 37 9.14 -3.83 -9.07
CA ARG A 37 9.47 -2.52 -9.64
C ARG A 37 9.32 -1.38 -8.65
N ASP A 38 10.14 -0.37 -8.81
CA ASP A 38 10.06 0.93 -8.12
C ASP A 38 10.16 2.12 -9.07
N GLU A 39 10.40 1.87 -10.36
CA GLU A 39 10.52 2.87 -11.41
C GLU A 39 9.41 2.71 -12.48
N PRO A 40 9.00 3.82 -13.12
CA PRO A 40 8.11 3.76 -14.27
C PRO A 40 8.79 3.05 -15.44
N ARG A 41 7.97 2.42 -16.29
CA ARG A 41 8.44 1.92 -17.60
C ARG A 41 8.69 3.11 -18.55
N LEU A 42 9.57 2.93 -19.53
CA LEU A 42 9.74 3.89 -20.61
C LEU A 42 8.54 3.85 -21.58
N PRO A 43 8.27 4.94 -22.31
CA PRO A 43 7.32 4.92 -23.42
C PRO A 43 7.68 3.82 -24.43
N GLY A 44 6.70 3.04 -24.85
CA GLY A 44 6.89 1.90 -25.77
C GLY A 44 7.24 0.57 -25.10
N GLU A 45 7.67 0.55 -23.83
CA GLU A 45 7.90 -0.71 -23.11
C GLU A 45 6.58 -1.40 -22.77
N ALA A 46 6.58 -2.73 -22.85
CA ALA A 46 5.43 -3.56 -22.52
C ALA A 46 5.01 -3.40 -21.06
N ARG A 47 3.74 -3.66 -20.78
CA ARG A 47 3.26 -3.70 -19.40
C ARG A 47 3.90 -4.91 -18.68
N PRO A 48 4.51 -4.68 -17.51
CA PRO A 48 5.30 -5.66 -16.75
C PRO A 48 4.44 -6.64 -15.93
N HIS A 49 3.22 -6.21 -15.62
CA HIS A 49 2.27 -6.84 -14.73
C HIS A 49 0.99 -7.05 -15.52
N PRO A 50 0.25 -8.13 -15.24
CA PRO A 50 -1.08 -8.32 -15.81
C PRO A 50 -2.04 -7.19 -15.39
N PRO A 51 -3.23 -7.10 -15.99
CA PRO A 51 -4.32 -6.31 -15.44
C PRO A 51 -4.52 -6.62 -13.94
N VAL A 52 -4.83 -5.57 -13.18
CA VAL A 52 -4.94 -5.64 -11.72
C VAL A 52 -6.42 -5.55 -11.36
N ASP A 53 -6.90 -6.49 -10.55
CA ASP A 53 -8.29 -6.52 -10.05
C ASP A 53 -8.45 -5.74 -8.73
N CYS A 54 -7.35 -5.49 -8.01
CA CYS A 54 -7.34 -4.73 -6.74
C CYS A 54 -5.94 -4.24 -6.40
N TYR A 55 -5.84 -3.09 -5.75
CA TYR A 55 -4.59 -2.58 -5.18
C TYR A 55 -4.57 -2.71 -3.66
N VAL A 56 -3.41 -3.11 -3.13
CA VAL A 56 -3.14 -3.12 -1.68
C VAL A 56 -1.91 -2.28 -1.36
N VAL A 57 -2.06 -1.33 -0.45
CA VAL A 57 -0.94 -0.58 0.14
C VAL A 57 -0.74 -1.03 1.59
N ALA A 58 0.19 -1.94 1.81
CA ALA A 58 0.48 -2.50 3.13
C ALA A 58 1.99 -2.77 3.31
N PRO A 59 2.69 -1.99 4.15
CA PRO A 59 2.21 -0.83 4.90
C PRO A 59 2.19 0.47 4.09
N ALA A 60 1.24 1.36 4.38
CA ALA A 60 1.27 2.77 3.99
C ALA A 60 1.88 3.62 5.11
N SER A 61 2.90 4.42 4.81
CA SER A 61 3.43 5.42 5.75
C SER A 61 2.48 6.62 5.85
N ALA A 62 2.63 7.45 6.89
CA ALA A 62 1.85 8.69 7.02
C ALA A 62 2.03 9.61 5.79
N ASN A 63 3.24 9.68 5.24
CA ASN A 63 3.52 10.42 4.00
C ASN A 63 2.78 9.85 2.79
N MET A 64 2.71 8.52 2.65
CA MET A 64 1.98 7.88 1.56
C MET A 64 0.47 8.15 1.68
N VAL A 65 -0.09 8.07 2.89
CA VAL A 65 -1.50 8.42 3.16
C VAL A 65 -1.79 9.88 2.80
N ALA A 66 -0.96 10.82 3.24
CA ALA A 66 -1.13 12.24 2.94
C ALA A 66 -1.07 12.51 1.42
N LYS A 67 -0.13 11.89 0.71
CA LYS A 67 0.02 12.04 -0.74
C LYS A 67 -1.17 11.49 -1.51
N LEU A 68 -1.63 10.27 -1.18
CA LEU A 68 -2.82 9.69 -1.80
C LEU A 68 -4.07 10.55 -1.54
N ALA A 69 -4.25 11.02 -0.30
CA ALA A 69 -5.40 11.84 0.08
C ALA A 69 -5.45 13.21 -0.63
N THR A 70 -4.29 13.72 -1.06
CA THR A 70 -4.16 15.03 -1.72
C THR A 70 -3.86 14.94 -3.22
N GLY A 71 -3.85 13.73 -3.79
CA GLY A 71 -3.62 13.50 -5.22
C GLY A 71 -2.16 13.67 -5.67
N LEU A 72 -1.19 13.64 -4.75
CA LEU A 72 0.24 13.68 -5.08
C LEU A 72 0.72 12.30 -5.55
N MET A 73 1.17 12.24 -6.81
CA MET A 73 1.53 11.00 -7.50
C MET A 73 2.98 11.05 -8.01
N ASP A 74 3.92 11.31 -7.10
CA ASP A 74 5.32 11.63 -7.43
C ASP A 74 6.27 10.43 -7.56
N ASN A 75 5.74 9.21 -7.59
CA ASN A 75 6.48 7.99 -7.90
C ASN A 75 5.55 6.91 -8.42
N GLN A 76 6.13 5.87 -9.04
CA GLN A 76 5.38 4.81 -9.71
C GLN A 76 4.35 4.08 -8.82
N ALA A 77 4.61 3.92 -7.52
CA ALA A 77 3.65 3.30 -6.60
C ALA A 77 2.46 4.23 -6.35
N LEU A 78 2.72 5.52 -6.08
CA LEU A 78 1.66 6.51 -5.87
C LEU A 78 0.85 6.78 -7.13
N THR A 79 1.48 6.83 -8.31
CA THR A 79 0.77 7.00 -9.59
C THR A 79 -0.24 5.89 -9.81
N GLN A 80 0.17 4.62 -9.68
CA GLN A 80 -0.75 3.50 -9.89
C GLN A 80 -1.90 3.47 -8.89
N VAL A 81 -1.60 3.64 -7.60
CA VAL A 81 -2.64 3.62 -6.56
C VAL A 81 -3.55 4.85 -6.67
N GLY A 82 -2.98 6.02 -6.95
CA GLY A 82 -3.74 7.25 -7.12
C GLY A 82 -4.70 7.20 -8.31
N GLU A 83 -4.27 6.65 -9.45
CA GLU A 83 -5.13 6.36 -10.60
C GLU A 83 -6.21 5.33 -10.25
N ALA A 84 -5.85 4.27 -9.50
CA ALA A 84 -6.79 3.24 -9.10
C ALA A 84 -7.93 3.79 -8.22
N ILE A 85 -7.65 4.72 -7.31
CA ILE A 85 -8.68 5.39 -6.48
C ILE A 85 -9.74 6.09 -7.36
N GLY A 86 -9.34 6.66 -8.50
CA GLY A 86 -10.26 7.30 -9.44
C GLY A 86 -10.91 6.35 -10.46
N THR A 87 -10.52 5.07 -10.48
CA THR A 87 -10.97 4.10 -11.48
C THR A 87 -12.19 3.32 -10.97
N LEU A 88 -13.30 3.40 -11.71
CA LEU A 88 -14.52 2.68 -11.35
C LEU A 88 -14.32 1.16 -11.39
N GLY A 89 -14.75 0.48 -10.34
CA GLY A 89 -14.67 -0.99 -10.24
C GLY A 89 -13.28 -1.53 -9.91
N LEU A 90 -12.32 -0.67 -9.52
CA LEU A 90 -10.97 -1.09 -9.14
C LEU A 90 -10.71 -0.77 -7.67
N PRO A 91 -11.00 -1.70 -6.74
CA PRO A 91 -10.88 -1.46 -5.31
C PRO A 91 -9.44 -1.21 -4.86
N VAL A 92 -9.30 -0.31 -3.89
CA VAL A 92 -8.02 0.03 -3.24
C VAL A 92 -8.14 -0.20 -1.75
N VAL A 93 -7.30 -1.08 -1.21
CA VAL A 93 -7.16 -1.37 0.22
C VAL A 93 -5.89 -0.70 0.75
N VAL A 94 -6.00 0.07 1.84
CA VAL A 94 -4.86 0.77 2.44
C VAL A 94 -4.78 0.42 3.93
N PHE A 95 -3.60 -0.03 4.36
CA PHE A 95 -3.25 -0.23 5.76
C PHE A 95 -2.22 0.82 6.22
N PRO A 96 -2.63 1.87 6.95
CA PRO A 96 -1.71 2.84 7.52
C PRO A 96 -0.89 2.25 8.68
N ARG A 97 0.44 2.15 8.50
CA ARG A 97 1.37 1.80 9.58
C ARG A 97 1.96 3.06 10.18
N VAL A 98 1.29 3.59 11.21
CA VAL A 98 1.63 4.87 11.84
C VAL A 98 1.87 4.73 13.35
N ASN A 99 2.35 5.81 13.97
CA ASN A 99 2.50 5.96 15.42
C ASN A 99 1.51 7.04 15.91
N ALA A 100 1.43 7.24 17.23
CA ALA A 100 0.49 8.17 17.84
C ALA A 100 0.74 9.63 17.41
N ALA A 101 1.99 10.04 17.22
CA ALA A 101 2.32 11.39 16.76
C ALA A 101 1.81 11.67 15.34
N HIS A 102 1.94 10.72 14.41
CA HIS A 102 1.37 10.83 13.06
C HIS A 102 -0.16 10.97 13.12
N ALA A 103 -0.83 10.18 13.94
CA ALA A 103 -2.29 10.21 14.04
C ALA A 103 -2.83 11.49 14.70
N ARG A 104 -2.03 12.14 15.55
CA ARG A 104 -2.34 13.46 16.14
C ARG A 104 -2.04 14.63 15.22
N HIS A 105 -1.41 14.42 14.06
CA HIS A 105 -1.18 15.51 13.11
C HIS A 105 -2.53 16.12 12.69
N PRO A 106 -2.68 17.46 12.67
CA PRO A 106 -3.99 18.10 12.48
C PRO A 106 -4.66 17.72 11.15
N ALA A 107 -3.88 17.44 10.10
CA ALA A 107 -4.40 17.01 8.81
C ALA A 107 -4.75 15.51 8.72
N TRP A 108 -4.33 14.69 9.71
CA TRP A 108 -4.44 13.22 9.62
C TRP A 108 -5.88 12.76 9.41
N GLN A 109 -6.80 13.26 10.23
CA GLN A 109 -8.20 12.88 10.13
C GLN A 109 -8.79 13.28 8.77
N GLY A 110 -8.45 14.48 8.27
CA GLY A 110 -8.82 14.93 6.93
C GLY A 110 -8.28 14.03 5.81
N HIS A 111 -7.06 13.49 5.95
CA HIS A 111 -6.51 12.54 4.98
C HIS A 111 -7.26 11.20 4.99
N ILE A 112 -7.57 10.68 6.17
CA ILE A 112 -8.35 9.45 6.34
C ILE A 112 -9.74 9.61 5.75
N ASP A 113 -10.41 10.73 6.02
CA ASP A 113 -11.75 11.00 5.53
C ASP A 113 -11.78 11.22 4.02
N ALA A 114 -10.78 11.89 3.44
CA ALA A 114 -10.64 12.05 2.00
C ALA A 114 -10.47 10.70 1.28
N LEU A 115 -9.61 9.82 1.79
CA LEU A 115 -9.44 8.48 1.22
C LEU A 115 -10.73 7.66 1.34
N ARG A 116 -11.42 7.72 2.48
CA ARG A 116 -12.71 7.04 2.67
C ARG A 116 -13.76 7.57 1.68
N ALA A 117 -13.84 8.87 1.49
CA ALA A 117 -14.75 9.49 0.52
C ALA A 117 -14.42 9.09 -0.93
N GLY A 118 -13.15 8.82 -1.23
CA GLY A 118 -12.69 8.26 -2.51
C GLY A 118 -12.92 6.75 -2.68
N GLY A 119 -13.64 6.10 -1.75
CA GLY A 119 -13.94 4.66 -1.85
C GLY A 119 -12.78 3.74 -1.42
N VAL A 120 -11.74 4.26 -0.78
CA VAL A 120 -10.63 3.44 -0.28
C VAL A 120 -11.08 2.61 0.93
N HIS A 121 -10.81 1.31 0.88
CA HIS A 121 -11.01 0.38 1.99
C HIS A 121 -9.86 0.52 3.00
N LEU A 122 -10.10 1.31 4.04
CA LEU A 122 -9.10 1.57 5.09
C LEU A 122 -9.11 0.47 6.16
N VAL A 123 -7.99 -0.25 6.26
CA VAL A 123 -7.70 -1.19 7.35
C VAL A 123 -7.05 -0.38 8.47
N TYR A 124 -7.88 0.23 9.31
CA TYR A 124 -7.48 1.26 10.26
C TYR A 124 -8.33 1.21 11.53
N GLY A 125 -7.72 1.52 12.68
CA GLY A 125 -8.39 1.56 13.98
C GLY A 125 -7.52 0.98 15.09
N PRO A 126 -7.80 1.30 16.36
CA PRO A 126 -7.02 0.83 17.50
C PRO A 126 -7.03 -0.70 17.63
N ASP A 127 -8.13 -1.35 17.23
CA ASP A 127 -8.27 -2.82 17.28
C ASP A 127 -7.46 -3.54 16.19
N VAL A 128 -7.11 -2.82 15.12
CA VAL A 128 -6.31 -3.35 13.99
C VAL A 128 -4.83 -3.04 14.20
N TRP A 129 -4.52 -1.82 14.62
CA TRP A 129 -3.15 -1.36 14.82
C TRP A 129 -3.07 -0.38 15.99
N PRO A 130 -2.81 -0.88 17.22
CA PRO A 130 -2.59 -0.03 18.38
C PRO A 130 -1.46 0.97 18.13
N LEU A 131 -1.72 2.23 18.47
CA LEU A 131 -0.78 3.33 18.31
C LEU A 131 0.08 3.48 19.55
N TYR A 132 1.39 3.58 19.33
CA TYR A 132 2.38 3.85 20.36
C TYR A 132 3.01 5.22 20.09
N GLU A 133 3.57 5.83 21.12
CA GLU A 133 4.42 7.00 20.94
C GLU A 133 5.64 6.66 20.04
N PRO A 134 6.24 7.66 19.38
CA PRO A 134 7.40 7.43 18.53
C PRO A 134 8.51 6.71 19.29
N ARG A 135 8.95 5.55 18.74
CA ARG A 135 9.99 4.65 19.29
C ARG A 135 9.56 3.77 20.47
N ASP A 136 8.30 3.81 20.90
CA ASP A 136 7.80 3.00 22.02
C ASP A 136 7.07 1.72 21.59
N ALA A 137 6.90 1.52 20.28
CA ALA A 137 6.25 0.32 19.77
C ALA A 137 7.10 -0.92 20.06
N PRO A 138 6.49 -2.06 20.48
CA PRO A 138 7.23 -3.30 20.66
C PRO A 138 7.86 -3.77 19.35
N ALA A 139 9.03 -4.41 19.45
CA ALA A 139 9.66 -5.06 18.32
C ALA A 139 8.85 -6.27 17.84
N GLY A 140 9.02 -6.66 16.57
CA GLY A 140 8.44 -7.89 16.04
C GLY A 140 6.92 -7.88 15.85
N ARG A 141 6.27 -6.71 15.88
CA ARG A 141 4.82 -6.60 15.60
C ARG A 141 4.48 -7.17 14.23
N GLU A 142 3.65 -8.20 14.22
CA GLU A 142 3.09 -8.75 12.99
C GLU A 142 2.13 -7.75 12.35
N LEU A 143 2.22 -7.62 11.03
CA LEU A 143 1.27 -6.81 10.28
C LEU A 143 -0.10 -7.50 10.30
N PRO A 144 -1.22 -6.74 10.28
CA PRO A 144 -2.57 -7.31 10.33
C PRO A 144 -2.99 -7.90 8.97
N TRP A 145 -2.20 -8.82 8.43
CA TRP A 145 -2.40 -9.40 7.09
C TRP A 145 -3.76 -10.07 6.94
N THR A 146 -4.29 -10.71 7.98
CA THR A 146 -5.64 -11.27 7.94
C THR A 146 -6.68 -10.18 7.67
N ALA A 147 -6.66 -9.06 8.41
CA ALA A 147 -7.58 -7.94 8.18
C ALA A 147 -7.38 -7.29 6.81
N VAL A 148 -6.13 -7.19 6.33
CA VAL A 148 -5.84 -6.68 4.99
C VAL A 148 -6.42 -7.58 3.90
N LEU A 149 -6.20 -8.89 4.00
CA LEU A 149 -6.69 -9.86 3.01
C LEU A 149 -8.21 -10.02 3.07
N ASP A 150 -8.82 -9.96 4.25
CA ASP A 150 -10.28 -9.99 4.38
C ASP A 150 -10.92 -8.74 3.75
N ALA A 151 -10.28 -7.57 3.87
CA ALA A 151 -10.71 -6.35 3.18
C ALA A 151 -10.58 -6.45 1.65
N VAL A 152 -9.53 -7.12 1.15
CA VAL A 152 -9.37 -7.42 -0.29
C VAL A 152 -10.51 -8.31 -0.77
N ASP A 153 -10.72 -9.45 -0.12
CA ASP A 153 -11.74 -10.43 -0.53
C ASP A 153 -13.16 -9.85 -0.46
N GLY A 154 -13.44 -8.95 0.49
CA GLY A 154 -14.72 -8.25 0.59
C GLY A 154 -14.91 -7.09 -0.40
N SER A 155 -13.85 -6.62 -1.06
CA SER A 155 -13.91 -5.49 -2.01
C SER A 155 -14.14 -5.89 -3.46
N ILE A 156 -14.00 -7.18 -3.80
CA ILE A 156 -14.02 -7.71 -5.17
C ILE A 156 -15.34 -8.46 -5.46
N GLN A 157 -16.36 -8.27 -4.63
CA GLN A 157 -17.70 -8.86 -4.80
C GLN A 157 -18.59 -8.04 -5.74
#